data_AF-A0A8J2V8R6-F1
#
_entry.id   AF-A0A8J2V8R6-F1
#
_cell.length_a   1.000
_cell.length_b   1.000
_cell.length_c   1.000
_cell.angle_alpha   90.00
_cell.angle_beta   90.00
_cell.angle_gamma   90.00
#
_symmetry.space_group_name_H-M   'P 1'
#
loop_
_entity.id
_entity.type
_entity.pdbx_description
1 polymer ?
#
loop_
_entity_poly.entity_id
_entity_poly.type
_entity_poly.pdbx_seq_one_letter_code
_entity_poly.pdbx_strand_id
1 'polypeptide(L)'
;MHLTLDTYILNIVSITRVKNYDTFKQMTMNTIKQALERIKWRFENGKFIPNDNDCNALNFIVDWINNEKKQIVKDNVLLTKCYVLLLEHETIKFQEVNFASKQLNKKLHKVDLEQIFEEFRDYLNLLEYQTFLKKHGLKINHPAEMTDEERLIEKNILKEHQAEFMRATVTGKWTTEQIKLAIINQLTELIKLK
;
A
#
# COMPACT_ATOMS: atom_id res chain seq x y z
N MET A 1 -17.63 36.48 17.38
CA MET A 1 -16.22 36.87 17.55
C MET A 1 -15.45 35.60 17.91
N HIS A 2 -15.09 34.81 16.89
CA HIS A 2 -14.46 33.51 17.05
C HIS A 2 -12.96 33.70 17.30
N LEU A 3 -12.49 33.31 18.48
CA LEU A 3 -11.08 33.08 18.74
C LEU A 3 -10.67 31.81 17.97
N THR A 4 -9.64 31.92 17.13
CA THR A 4 -9.15 30.80 16.31
C THR A 4 -8.37 29.80 17.15
N LEU A 5 -8.34 28.53 16.69
CA LEU A 5 -7.68 27.38 17.31
C LEU A 5 -6.22 27.67 17.75
N ASP A 6 -5.54 28.59 17.07
CA ASP A 6 -4.16 29.00 17.36
C ASP A 6 -4.00 29.64 18.75
N THR A 7 -5.06 30.29 19.26
CA THR A 7 -5.05 30.91 20.59
C THR A 7 -5.10 29.86 21.72
N TYR A 8 -5.68 28.70 21.45
CA TYR A 8 -5.76 27.60 22.43
C TYR A 8 -4.43 26.82 22.51
N ILE A 9 -3.73 26.68 21.39
CA ILE A 9 -2.43 26.00 21.32
C ILE A 9 -1.35 26.83 22.02
N LEU A 10 -1.36 28.16 21.88
CA LEU A 10 -0.41 29.04 22.58
C LEU A 10 -0.61 29.06 24.10
N ASN A 11 -1.85 28.95 24.60
CA ASN A 11 -2.11 28.92 26.04
C ASN A 11 -1.69 27.59 26.70
N ILE A 12 -1.76 26.46 25.99
CA ILE A 12 -1.24 25.18 26.50
C ILE A 12 0.30 25.17 26.51
N VAL A 13 0.95 25.83 25.55
CA VAL A 13 2.42 25.93 25.49
C VAL A 13 2.99 26.89 26.55
N SER A 14 2.18 27.83 27.06
CA SER A 14 2.61 28.85 28.03
C SER A 14 2.56 28.39 29.51
N ILE A 15 1.72 27.41 29.84
CA ILE A 15 1.50 26.98 31.24
C ILE A 15 2.57 25.98 31.72
N THR A 16 3.39 25.41 30.82
CA THR A 16 4.43 24.43 31.19
C THR A 16 5.80 25.06 31.49
N ARG A 17 5.87 26.37 31.71
CA ARG A 17 7.05 27.03 32.26
C ARG A 17 6.75 27.53 33.66
N VAL A 18 7.05 26.70 34.66
CA VAL A 18 7.70 27.04 35.94
C VAL A 18 7.77 25.76 36.78
N LYS A 19 8.98 25.25 36.99
CA LYS A 19 9.59 25.06 38.32
C LYS A 19 11.07 24.75 38.11
N ASN A 20 11.90 25.64 38.63
CA ASN A 20 13.34 25.41 38.81
C ASN A 20 13.50 24.12 39.60
N TYR A 21 14.10 23.11 38.97
CA TYR A 21 14.69 21.99 39.67
C TYR A 21 16.18 22.26 39.76
N ASP A 22 16.69 22.17 40.98
CA ASP A 22 18.12 22.14 41.28
C ASP A 22 18.86 21.28 40.26
N THR A 23 20.02 21.74 39.80
CA THR A 23 20.91 21.08 38.85
C THR A 23 21.38 19.72 39.37
N PHE A 24 20.50 18.72 39.33
CA PHE A 24 20.86 17.33 39.24
C PHE A 24 21.36 17.10 37.81
N LYS A 25 22.54 16.50 37.68
CA LYS A 25 23.14 16.14 36.40
C LYS A 25 22.17 15.22 35.63
N GLN A 26 21.33 15.81 34.78
CA GLN A 26 20.39 15.08 33.95
C GLN A 26 21.17 14.13 33.05
N MET A 27 20.75 12.87 32.99
CA MET A 27 21.38 11.90 32.10
C MET A 27 20.89 12.16 30.69
N THR A 28 21.78 12.63 29.82
CA THR A 28 21.49 12.69 28.37
C THR A 28 21.46 11.26 27.83
N MET A 29 20.30 10.83 27.33
CA MET A 29 20.16 9.55 26.64
C MET A 29 20.65 9.72 25.20
N ASN A 30 21.63 8.90 24.80
CA ASN A 30 22.22 8.97 23.45
C ASN A 30 21.78 7.81 22.55
N THR A 31 21.12 6.79 23.10
CA THR A 31 20.68 5.61 22.34
C THR A 31 19.33 5.08 22.84
N ILE A 32 18.58 4.43 21.94
CA ILE A 32 17.29 3.80 22.28
C ILE A 32 17.46 2.68 23.31
N LYS A 33 18.58 1.96 23.27
CA LYS A 33 18.92 0.90 24.23
C LYS A 33 19.02 1.45 25.66
N GLN A 34 19.70 2.58 25.85
CA GLN A 34 19.82 3.22 27.17
C GLN A 34 18.47 3.70 27.70
N ALA A 35 17.62 4.26 26.83
CA ALA A 35 16.29 4.70 27.22
C ALA A 35 15.40 3.51 27.62
N LEU A 36 15.44 2.40 26.87
CA LEU A 36 14.70 1.17 27.20
C LEU A 36 15.22 0.51 28.49
N GLU A 37 16.53 0.43 28.68
CA GLU A 37 17.15 -0.11 29.90
C GLU A 37 16.78 0.71 31.14
N ARG A 38 16.72 2.04 31.02
CA ARG A 38 16.26 2.94 32.09
C ARG A 38 14.83 2.64 32.51
N ILE A 39 13.93 2.53 31.54
CA ILE A 39 12.52 2.22 31.79
C ILE A 39 12.37 0.81 32.39
N LYS A 40 13.09 -0.17 31.84
CA LYS A 40 13.12 -1.56 32.35
C LYS A 40 13.57 -1.62 33.81
N TRP A 41 14.72 -0.99 34.13
CA TRP A 41 15.23 -0.90 35.49
C TRP A 41 14.20 -0.26 36.45
N ARG A 42 13.44 0.73 35.98
CA ARG A 42 12.41 1.40 36.79
C ARG A 42 11.26 0.46 37.15
N PHE A 43 10.82 -0.38 36.21
CA PHE A 43 9.79 -1.37 36.46
C PHE A 43 10.26 -2.52 37.35
N GLU A 44 11.54 -2.88 37.31
CA GLU A 44 12.11 -3.97 38.12
C GLU A 44 12.31 -3.59 39.61
N ASN A 45 12.49 -2.30 39.93
CA ASN A 45 12.85 -1.85 41.29
C ASN A 45 11.67 -1.64 42.28
N GLY A 46 10.46 -2.09 41.94
CA GLY A 46 9.33 -2.26 42.88
C GLY A 46 8.68 -0.99 43.48
N LYS A 47 9.37 0.15 43.51
CA LYS A 47 8.82 1.47 43.91
C LYS A 47 8.86 2.44 42.74
N PHE A 48 7.69 2.64 42.12
CA PHE A 48 7.53 3.49 40.95
C PHE A 48 7.18 4.93 41.35
N ILE A 49 8.19 5.78 41.44
CA ILE A 49 8.04 7.24 41.60
C ILE A 49 8.75 7.93 40.41
N PRO A 50 8.05 8.27 39.31
CA PRO A 50 8.69 8.85 38.13
C PRO A 50 9.60 10.03 38.46
N ASN A 51 10.76 10.11 37.81
CA ASN A 51 11.64 11.27 37.85
C ASN A 51 11.96 11.76 36.43
N ASP A 52 12.65 12.90 36.35
CA ASP A 52 12.99 13.56 35.08
C ASP A 52 13.76 12.65 34.11
N ASN A 53 14.62 11.74 34.60
CA ASN A 53 15.33 10.80 33.73
C ASN A 53 14.38 9.74 33.12
N ASP A 54 13.32 9.39 33.84
CA ASP A 54 12.29 8.46 33.33
C ASP A 54 11.43 9.18 32.27
N CYS A 55 11.08 10.45 32.49
CA CYS A 55 10.41 11.29 31.51
C CYS A 55 11.27 11.51 30.26
N ASN A 56 12.57 11.80 30.42
CA ASN A 56 13.51 11.97 29.32
C ASN A 56 13.69 10.68 28.52
N ALA A 57 13.79 9.52 29.19
CA ALA A 57 13.87 8.23 28.51
C ALA A 57 12.59 7.93 27.70
N LEU A 58 11.41 8.19 28.28
CA LEU A 58 10.14 7.99 27.58
C LEU A 58 10.01 8.92 26.36
N ASN A 59 10.31 10.21 26.53
CA ASN A 59 10.29 11.17 25.43
C ASN A 59 11.28 10.78 24.32
N PHE A 60 12.49 10.35 24.68
CA PHE A 60 13.48 9.85 23.72
C PHE A 60 12.96 8.64 22.94
N ILE A 61 12.29 7.69 23.61
CA ILE A 61 11.68 6.52 22.95
C ILE A 61 10.59 6.97 21.96
N VAL A 62 9.71 7.89 22.38
CA VAL A 62 8.64 8.42 21.53
C VAL A 62 9.21 9.12 20.30
N ASP A 63 10.21 9.98 20.50
CA ASP A 63 10.87 10.70 19.41
C ASP A 63 11.61 9.76 18.46
N TRP A 64 12.31 8.76 19.00
CA TRP A 64 12.97 7.73 18.20
C TRP A 64 11.96 6.94 17.34
N ILE A 65 10.83 6.49 17.92
CA ILE A 65 9.77 5.81 17.18
C ILE A 65 9.19 6.70 16.08
N ASN A 66 8.95 7.98 16.39
CA ASN A 66 8.40 8.94 15.41
C ASN A 66 9.39 9.20 14.28
N ASN A 67 10.69 9.27 14.57
CA ASN A 67 11.73 9.45 13.58
C ASN A 67 11.92 8.21 12.71
N GLU A 68 11.91 7.01 13.29
CA GLU A 68 11.93 5.74 12.54
C GLU A 68 10.76 5.64 11.58
N LYS A 69 9.53 5.97 12.03
CA LYS A 69 8.36 5.99 11.15
C LYS A 69 8.51 6.96 9.98
N LYS A 70 9.04 8.16 10.24
CA LYS A 70 9.32 9.15 9.19
C LYS A 70 10.40 8.68 8.23
N GLN A 71 11.45 8.03 8.75
CA GLN A 71 12.57 7.53 7.98
C GLN A 71 12.15 6.36 7.08
N ILE A 72 11.33 5.43 7.58
CA ILE A 72 10.74 4.33 6.79
C ILE A 72 9.95 4.88 5.60
N VAL A 73 9.12 5.92 5.80
CA VAL A 73 8.37 6.56 4.71
C VAL A 73 9.31 7.21 3.69
N LYS A 74 10.39 7.87 4.15
CA LYS A 74 11.39 8.51 3.30
C LYS A 74 12.21 7.49 2.49
N ASP A 75 12.58 6.37 3.09
CA ASP A 75 13.37 5.32 2.45
C ASP A 75 12.51 4.48 1.50
N ASN A 76 11.18 4.50 1.69
CA ASN A 76 10.22 3.76 0.87
C ASN A 76 9.25 4.68 0.11
N VAL A 77 9.69 5.88 -0.29
CA VAL A 77 8.83 6.87 -0.98
C VAL A 77 8.11 6.28 -2.19
N LEU A 78 8.76 5.40 -2.96
CA LEU A 78 8.12 4.75 -4.12
C LEU A 78 6.95 3.86 -3.68
N LEU A 79 7.17 3.02 -2.67
CA LEU A 79 6.13 2.16 -2.10
C LEU A 79 4.99 3.01 -1.51
N THR A 80 5.31 4.09 -0.79
CA THR A 80 4.30 5.01 -0.25
C THR A 80 3.44 5.60 -1.37
N LYS A 81 4.06 6.07 -2.47
CA LYS A 81 3.32 6.59 -3.63
C LYS A 81 2.40 5.53 -4.26
N CYS A 82 2.92 4.32 -4.50
CA CYS A 82 2.12 3.22 -5.04
C CYS A 82 0.95 2.85 -4.12
N TYR A 83 1.18 2.79 -2.81
CA TYR A 83 0.14 2.47 -1.83
C TYR A 83 -0.98 3.52 -1.82
N VAL A 84 -0.62 4.81 -1.82
CA VAL A 84 -1.61 5.90 -1.83
C VAL A 84 -2.47 5.84 -3.09
N LEU A 85 -1.86 5.66 -4.27
CA LEU A 85 -2.59 5.55 -5.53
C LEU A 85 -3.53 4.33 -5.55
N LEU A 86 -3.09 3.18 -5.04
CA LEU A 86 -3.94 2.00 -4.94
C LEU A 86 -5.09 2.20 -3.95
N LEU A 87 -4.82 2.82 -2.80
CA LEU A 87 -5.85 3.09 -1.79
C LEU A 87 -6.90 4.09 -2.31
N GLU A 88 -6.48 5.12 -3.04
CA GLU A 88 -7.38 6.05 -3.72
C GLU A 88 -8.31 5.31 -4.67
N HIS A 89 -7.77 4.45 -5.54
CA HIS A 89 -8.55 3.64 -6.48
C HIS A 89 -9.56 2.72 -5.77
N GLU A 90 -9.14 1.98 -4.74
CA GLU A 90 -10.05 1.11 -3.97
C GLU A 90 -11.10 1.93 -3.19
N THR A 91 -10.75 3.14 -2.73
CA THR A 91 -11.69 4.05 -2.06
C THR A 91 -12.74 4.56 -3.02
N ILE A 92 -12.38 4.92 -4.26
CA ILE A 92 -13.33 5.31 -5.30
C ILE A 92 -14.29 4.15 -5.60
N LYS A 93 -13.76 2.93 -5.68
CA LYS A 93 -14.55 1.72 -5.98
C LYS A 93 -15.55 1.37 -4.88
N PHE A 94 -15.14 1.42 -3.61
CA PHE A 94 -15.96 0.97 -2.49
C PHE A 94 -16.71 2.10 -1.76
N GLN A 95 -16.35 3.36 -2.02
CA GLN A 95 -16.91 4.56 -1.39
C GLN A 95 -16.81 4.56 0.15
N GLU A 96 -15.96 3.71 0.74
CA GLU A 96 -15.71 3.64 2.19
C GLU A 96 -14.24 3.31 2.45
N VAL A 97 -13.56 4.21 3.16
CA VAL A 97 -12.09 4.19 3.32
C VAL A 97 -11.62 3.00 4.15
N ASN A 98 -12.32 2.64 5.22
CA ASN A 98 -11.88 1.57 6.11
C ASN A 98 -11.98 0.20 5.43
N PHE A 99 -13.04 -0.01 4.66
CA PHE A 99 -13.27 -1.21 3.87
C PHE A 99 -12.27 -1.29 2.71
N ALA A 100 -12.06 -0.19 1.98
CA ALA A 100 -11.04 -0.12 0.94
C ALA A 100 -9.64 -0.47 1.49
N SER A 101 -9.26 0.12 2.62
CA SER A 101 -8.00 -0.18 3.31
C SER A 101 -7.91 -1.66 3.72
N LYS A 102 -8.97 -2.23 4.32
CA LYS A 102 -9.01 -3.66 4.67
C LYS A 102 -8.85 -4.57 3.46
N GLN A 103 -9.50 -4.25 2.35
CA GLN A 103 -9.43 -5.05 1.12
C GLN A 103 -8.06 -4.94 0.45
N LEU A 104 -7.49 -3.74 0.39
CA LEU A 104 -6.14 -3.51 -0.12
C LEU A 104 -5.11 -4.29 0.72
N ASN A 105 -5.17 -4.18 2.05
CA ASN A 105 -4.26 -4.89 2.94
C ASN A 105 -4.44 -6.42 2.84
N LYS A 106 -5.67 -6.90 2.63
CA LYS A 106 -5.92 -8.32 2.35
C LYS A 106 -5.17 -8.76 1.09
N LYS A 107 -5.23 -7.99 0.00
CA LYS A 107 -4.52 -8.28 -1.24
C LYS A 107 -3.00 -8.22 -1.06
N LEU A 108 -2.47 -7.13 -0.51
CA LEU A 108 -1.03 -6.91 -0.40
C LEU A 108 -0.32 -7.85 0.58
N HIS A 109 -1.02 -8.33 1.62
CA HIS A 109 -0.39 -9.15 2.66
C HIS A 109 -0.75 -10.63 2.64
N LYS A 110 -1.90 -11.02 2.07
CA LYS A 110 -2.36 -12.42 2.08
C LYS A 110 -2.20 -13.13 0.76
N VAL A 111 -2.09 -12.39 -0.34
CA VAL A 111 -1.88 -12.95 -1.66
C VAL A 111 -0.39 -12.94 -1.92
N ASP A 112 0.17 -14.09 -2.28
CA ASP A 112 1.57 -14.14 -2.66
C ASP A 112 1.79 -13.41 -4.00
N LEU A 113 3.04 -12.98 -4.22
CA LEU A 113 3.37 -12.20 -5.41
C LEU A 113 3.16 -13.02 -6.71
N GLU A 114 3.33 -14.33 -6.63
CA GLU A 114 3.17 -15.24 -7.77
C GLU A 114 1.72 -15.24 -8.27
N GLN A 115 0.78 -15.41 -7.34
CA GLN A 115 -0.65 -15.35 -7.60
C GLN A 115 -1.06 -13.98 -8.16
N ILE A 116 -0.47 -12.89 -7.69
CA ILE A 116 -0.73 -11.55 -8.27
C ILE A 116 -0.32 -11.50 -9.75
N PHE A 117 0.82 -12.10 -10.12
CA PHE A 117 1.25 -12.15 -11.52
C PHE A 117 0.34 -13.04 -12.37
N GLU A 118 -0.14 -14.17 -11.83
CA GLU A 118 -1.10 -15.05 -12.48
C GLU A 118 -2.43 -14.33 -12.74
N GLU A 119 -2.98 -13.66 -11.72
CA GLU A 119 -4.21 -12.88 -11.85
C GLU A 119 -4.06 -11.75 -12.89
N PHE A 120 -2.90 -11.08 -12.90
CA PHE A 120 -2.62 -10.05 -13.90
C PHE A 120 -2.46 -10.61 -15.31
N ARG A 121 -1.83 -11.79 -15.46
CA ARG A 121 -1.76 -12.51 -16.73
C ARG A 121 -3.15 -12.81 -17.28
N ASP A 122 -4.02 -13.38 -16.45
CA ASP A 122 -5.37 -13.76 -16.86
C ASP A 122 -6.17 -12.53 -17.27
N TYR A 123 -5.99 -11.41 -16.56
CA TYR A 123 -6.59 -10.14 -16.93
C TYR A 123 -6.08 -9.61 -18.29
N LEU A 124 -4.77 -9.64 -18.55
CA LEU A 124 -4.21 -9.21 -19.84
C LEU A 124 -4.70 -10.08 -21.00
N ASN A 125 -4.75 -11.41 -20.82
CA ASN A 125 -5.27 -12.31 -21.84
C ASN A 125 -6.77 -12.10 -22.06
N LEU A 126 -7.54 -11.79 -21.02
CA LEU A 126 -8.95 -11.40 -21.16
C LEU A 126 -9.11 -10.13 -22.02
N LEU A 127 -8.25 -9.13 -21.83
CA LEU A 127 -8.27 -7.91 -22.66
C LEU A 127 -7.95 -8.19 -24.13
N GLU A 128 -7.01 -9.10 -24.41
CA GLU A 128 -6.71 -9.54 -25.78
C GLU A 128 -7.90 -10.23 -26.42
N TYR A 129 -8.59 -11.11 -25.67
CA TYR A 129 -9.82 -11.73 -26.14
C TYR A 129 -10.92 -10.71 -26.42
N GLN A 130 -11.16 -9.76 -25.52
CA GLN A 130 -12.13 -8.68 -25.75
C GLN A 130 -11.79 -7.83 -26.97
N THR A 131 -10.49 -7.57 -27.19
CA THR A 131 -10.00 -6.84 -28.36
C THR A 131 -10.27 -7.61 -29.65
N PHE A 132 -10.02 -8.92 -29.65
CA PHE A 132 -10.35 -9.81 -30.76
C PHE A 132 -11.86 -9.76 -31.09
N LEU A 133 -12.73 -9.94 -30.09
CA LEU A 133 -14.17 -9.89 -30.30
C LEU A 133 -14.61 -8.56 -30.93
N LYS A 134 -14.14 -7.45 -30.35
CA LYS A 134 -14.47 -6.10 -30.84
C LYS A 134 -13.99 -5.88 -32.28
N LYS A 135 -12.77 -6.33 -32.61
CA LYS A 135 -12.18 -6.22 -33.96
C LYS A 135 -13.01 -6.93 -35.02
N HIS A 136 -13.60 -8.07 -34.67
CA HIS A 136 -14.41 -8.87 -35.59
C HIS A 136 -15.93 -8.64 -35.44
N GLY A 137 -16.34 -7.60 -34.70
CA GLY A 137 -17.75 -7.23 -34.53
C GLY A 137 -18.57 -8.24 -33.71
N LEU A 138 -17.91 -9.11 -32.95
CA LEU A 138 -18.55 -10.09 -32.08
C LEU A 138 -18.96 -9.44 -30.76
N LYS A 139 -20.13 -9.82 -30.25
CA LYS A 139 -20.65 -9.37 -28.95
C LYS A 139 -20.56 -10.50 -27.93
N ILE A 140 -20.31 -10.15 -26.67
CA ILE A 140 -20.42 -11.09 -25.55
C ILE A 140 -21.89 -11.17 -25.15
N ASN A 141 -22.67 -11.96 -25.90
CA ASN A 141 -24.05 -12.28 -25.53
C ASN A 141 -24.09 -13.67 -24.90
N HIS A 142 -25.05 -13.90 -24.01
CA HIS A 142 -25.25 -15.26 -23.51
C HIS A 142 -25.70 -16.17 -24.68
N PRO A 143 -25.20 -17.41 -24.83
CA PRO A 143 -25.54 -18.26 -25.97
C PRO A 143 -27.05 -18.47 -26.17
N ALA A 144 -27.83 -18.43 -25.07
CA ALA A 144 -29.29 -18.53 -25.12
C ALA A 144 -30.00 -17.30 -25.70
N GLU A 145 -29.33 -16.14 -25.74
CA GLU A 145 -29.84 -14.89 -26.30
C GLU A 145 -29.50 -14.73 -27.80
N MET A 146 -28.68 -15.64 -28.33
CA MET A 146 -28.28 -15.61 -29.74
C MET A 146 -29.24 -16.41 -30.61
N THR A 147 -29.62 -15.82 -31.73
CA THR A 147 -30.30 -16.53 -32.82
C THR A 147 -29.36 -17.54 -33.48
N ASP A 148 -29.93 -18.54 -34.16
CA ASP A 148 -29.13 -19.54 -34.86
C ASP A 148 -28.28 -18.94 -36.01
N GLU A 149 -28.76 -17.86 -36.62
CA GLU A 149 -28.01 -17.10 -37.63
C GLU A 149 -26.78 -16.42 -37.02
N GLU A 150 -26.94 -15.74 -35.88
CA GLU A 150 -25.82 -15.11 -35.17
C GLU A 150 -24.78 -16.15 -34.71
N ARG A 151 -25.23 -17.31 -34.21
CA ARG A 151 -24.33 -18.42 -33.85
C ARG A 151 -23.55 -18.94 -35.05
N LEU A 152 -24.18 -19.02 -36.23
CA LEU A 152 -23.52 -19.47 -37.45
C LEU A 152 -22.47 -18.46 -37.92
N ILE A 153 -22.78 -17.17 -37.88
CA ILE A 153 -21.85 -16.08 -38.21
C ILE A 153 -20.65 -16.12 -37.26
N GLU A 154 -20.89 -16.18 -35.95
CA GLU A 154 -19.80 -16.27 -34.96
C GLU A 154 -18.94 -17.51 -35.21
N LYS A 155 -19.55 -18.68 -35.40
CA LYS A 155 -18.82 -19.93 -35.69
C LYS A 155 -17.97 -19.83 -36.95
N ASN A 156 -18.43 -19.12 -37.97
CA ASN A 156 -17.66 -18.92 -39.21
C ASN A 156 -16.47 -17.99 -38.98
N ILE A 157 -16.67 -16.86 -38.29
CA ILE A 157 -15.61 -15.91 -37.93
C ILE A 157 -14.54 -16.59 -37.06
N LEU A 158 -14.96 -17.39 -36.07
CA LEU A 158 -14.04 -18.13 -35.20
C LEU A 158 -13.24 -19.19 -35.97
N LYS A 159 -13.82 -19.82 -36.99
CA LYS A 159 -13.12 -20.76 -37.87
C LYS A 159 -12.14 -20.03 -38.79
N GLU A 160 -12.56 -18.92 -39.39
CA GLU A 160 -11.74 -18.12 -40.30
C GLU A 160 -10.49 -17.56 -39.57
N HIS A 161 -10.66 -17.12 -38.32
CA HIS A 161 -9.60 -16.54 -37.50
C HIS A 161 -9.12 -17.48 -36.39
N GLN A 162 -9.20 -18.79 -36.59
CA GLN A 162 -8.94 -19.80 -35.54
C GLN A 162 -7.58 -19.61 -34.85
N ALA A 163 -6.51 -19.33 -35.60
CA ALA A 163 -5.19 -19.12 -35.02
C ALA A 163 -5.12 -17.89 -34.09
N GLU A 164 -5.78 -16.79 -34.46
CA GLU A 164 -5.86 -15.57 -33.65
C GLU A 164 -6.73 -15.80 -32.41
N PHE A 165 -7.88 -16.46 -32.59
CA PHE A 165 -8.78 -16.84 -31.50
C PHE A 165 -8.10 -17.75 -30.47
N MET A 166 -7.40 -18.80 -30.91
CA MET A 166 -6.69 -19.72 -30.03
C MET A 166 -5.59 -19.01 -29.24
N ARG A 167 -4.90 -18.03 -29.86
CA ARG A 167 -3.93 -17.18 -29.16
C ARG A 167 -4.56 -16.28 -28.11
N ALA A 168 -5.71 -15.70 -28.43
CA ALA A 168 -6.40 -14.80 -27.51
C ALA A 168 -7.07 -15.53 -26.33
N THR A 169 -7.35 -16.83 -26.45
CA THR A 169 -8.13 -17.60 -25.46
C THR A 169 -7.35 -18.74 -24.80
N VAL A 170 -7.00 -19.77 -25.57
CA VAL A 170 -6.53 -21.07 -25.04
C VAL A 170 -5.05 -21.06 -24.71
N THR A 171 -4.21 -20.53 -25.60
CA THR A 171 -2.76 -20.48 -25.33
C THR A 171 -2.38 -19.26 -24.50
N GLY A 172 -3.24 -18.23 -24.51
CA GLY A 172 -2.89 -16.90 -24.04
C GLY A 172 -1.84 -16.24 -24.95
N LYS A 173 -1.83 -14.92 -24.98
CA LYS A 173 -0.78 -14.13 -25.63
C LYS A 173 0.36 -13.85 -24.67
N TRP A 174 0.02 -13.65 -23.40
CA TRP A 174 0.94 -13.29 -22.33
C TRP A 174 1.16 -14.48 -21.41
N THR A 175 2.43 -14.80 -21.16
CA THR A 175 2.83 -15.74 -20.11
C THR A 175 3.23 -15.00 -18.83
N THR A 176 3.17 -15.70 -17.70
CA THR A 176 3.54 -15.14 -16.39
C THR A 176 5.00 -14.69 -16.36
N GLU A 177 5.91 -15.45 -16.96
CA GLU A 177 7.34 -15.13 -17.06
C GLU A 177 7.58 -13.87 -17.87
N GLN A 178 6.88 -13.70 -19.00
CA GLN A 178 6.98 -12.50 -19.83
C GLN A 178 6.55 -11.26 -19.05
N ILE A 179 5.43 -11.35 -18.32
CA ILE A 179 4.89 -10.26 -17.51
C ILE A 179 5.85 -9.90 -16.38
N LYS A 180 6.35 -10.90 -15.65
CA LYS A 180 7.35 -10.70 -14.59
C LYS A 180 8.58 -9.97 -15.11
N LEU A 181 9.15 -10.48 -16.21
CA LEU A 181 10.35 -9.90 -16.80
C LEU A 181 10.09 -8.45 -17.25
N ALA A 182 8.96 -8.19 -17.91
CA ALA A 182 8.59 -6.84 -18.34
C ALA A 182 8.46 -5.88 -17.15
N ILE A 183 7.75 -6.28 -16.09
CA ILE A 183 7.57 -5.44 -14.89
C ILE A 183 8.90 -5.22 -14.16
N ILE A 184 9.71 -6.25 -13.99
CA ILE A 184 11.03 -6.14 -13.35
C ILE A 184 11.94 -5.17 -14.13
N ASN A 185 11.93 -5.25 -15.46
CA ASN A 185 12.71 -4.34 -16.30
C ASN A 185 12.23 -2.89 -16.13
N GLN A 186 10.92 -2.65 -16.19
CA GLN A 186 10.34 -1.32 -15.98
C GLN A 186 10.68 -0.75 -14.59
N LEU A 187 10.56 -1.57 -13.54
CA LEU A 187 10.92 -1.16 -12.17
C LEU A 187 12.41 -0.85 -12.06
N THR A 188 13.26 -1.64 -12.70
CA THR A 188 14.72 -1.43 -12.72
C THR A 188 15.07 -0.11 -13.40
N GLU A 189 14.44 0.22 -14.51
CA GLU A 189 14.61 1.51 -15.19
C GLU A 189 14.13 2.67 -14.32
N LEU A 190 12.97 2.54 -13.68
CA LEU A 190 12.41 3.57 -12.79
C LEU A 190 13.29 3.85 -11.56
N ILE A 191 13.94 2.81 -11.02
CA ILE A 191 14.86 2.97 -9.88
C ILE A 191 16.16 3.65 -10.31
N LYS A 192 16.68 3.33 -11.50
CA LYS A 192 17.93 3.92 -12.03
C LYS A 192 17.80 5.40 -12.40
N LEU A 193 16.59 5.91 -12.60
CA LEU A 193 16.32 7.31 -12.94
C LEU A 193 16.26 8.25 -11.72
N LYS A 194 16.52 7.75 -10.50
CA LYS A 194 16.59 8.54 -9.26
C LYS A 194 18.02 8.65 -8.76
#